data_AF-F2BBR3-F1
#
_entry.id   AF-F2BBR3-F1
#
_cell.length_a   1.000
_cell.length_b   1.000
_cell.length_c   1.000
_cell.angle_alpha   90.00
_cell.angle_beta   90.00
_cell.angle_gamma   90.00
#
_symmetry.space_group_name_H-M   'P 1'
#
loop_
_entity.id
_entity.type
_entity.pdbx_description
1 polymer ?
#
loop_
_entity_poly.entity_id
_entity_poly.type
_entity_poly.pdbx_seq_one_letter_code
_entity_poly.pdbx_strand_id
1 'polypeptide(L)'
;MNAVVNLQDFVQVKNSQTITTTEFVAQAFKKRHDNIIRDIENLIANIDPAFAAQNFKAVERVQKTGFGERATRAYELTKDGFMLLVMGFTGKAALAIKIAYIQAFNAMAAALTGRLKSESP
;
A
#
# COMPACT_ATOMS: atom_id res chain seq x y z
N MET A 1 -22.77 9.13 3.21
CA MET A 1 -22.00 9.03 1.95
C MET A 1 -20.85 8.06 2.16
N ASN A 2 -20.92 6.87 1.56
CA ASN A 2 -19.77 5.95 1.53
C ASN A 2 -18.85 6.45 0.42
N ALA A 3 -17.79 7.18 0.78
CA ALA A 3 -16.76 7.52 -0.19
C ALA A 3 -16.21 6.21 -0.76
N VAL A 4 -16.47 5.98 -2.05
CA VAL A 4 -15.78 4.94 -2.80
C VAL A 4 -14.33 5.39 -2.85
N VAL A 5 -13.47 4.74 -2.08
CA VAL A 5 -12.03 5.02 -2.07
C VAL A 5 -11.51 4.61 -3.44
N ASN A 6 -11.19 5.58 -4.30
CA ASN A 6 -10.53 5.32 -5.56
C ASN A 6 -9.04 5.09 -5.29
N LEU A 7 -8.61 3.84 -5.43
CA LEU A 7 -7.21 3.45 -5.17
C LEU A 7 -6.21 4.18 -6.06
N GLN A 8 -6.63 4.69 -7.23
CA GLN A 8 -5.74 5.44 -8.12
C GLN A 8 -5.29 6.78 -7.53
N ASP A 9 -6.11 7.40 -6.66
CA ASP A 9 -5.78 8.70 -6.06
C ASP A 9 -4.64 8.61 -5.03
N PHE A 10 -4.29 7.38 -4.61
CA PHE A 10 -3.30 7.12 -3.55
C PHE A 10 -1.99 6.54 -4.09
N VAL A 11 -1.81 6.59 -5.41
CA VAL A 11 -0.71 5.95 -6.11
C VAL A 11 0.02 6.98 -6.97
N GLN A 12 1.34 7.00 -6.85
CA GLN A 12 2.22 7.92 -7.57
C GLN A 12 3.26 7.12 -8.36
N VAL A 13 3.70 7.66 -9.50
CA VAL A 13 4.85 7.11 -10.22
C VAL A 13 6.09 7.90 -9.83
N LYS A 14 7.07 7.23 -9.22
CA LYS A 14 8.36 7.80 -8.85
C LYS A 14 9.47 6.88 -9.33
N ASN A 15 10.42 7.41 -10.10
CA ASN A 15 11.51 6.63 -10.69
C ASN A 15 11.03 5.37 -11.44
N SER A 16 9.97 5.52 -12.26
CA SER A 16 9.32 4.43 -13.00
C SER A 16 8.72 3.32 -12.12
N GLN A 17 8.58 3.55 -10.82
CA GLN A 17 7.93 2.64 -9.90
C GLN A 17 6.65 3.26 -9.31
N THR A 18 5.62 2.46 -9.24
CA THR A 18 4.34 2.79 -8.61
C THR A 18 4.47 2.69 -7.09
N ILE A 19 4.33 3.82 -6.39
CA ILE A 19 4.46 3.93 -4.93
C ILE A 19 3.24 4.60 -4.27
N THR A 20 3.04 4.31 -2.99
CA THR A 20 2.13 5.04 -2.10
C THR A 20 2.88 5.53 -0.85
N THR A 21 2.24 6.28 0.04
CA THR A 21 2.86 6.80 1.26
C THR A 21 2.06 6.44 2.51
N THR A 22 2.72 6.42 3.66
CA THR A 22 2.05 6.13 4.94
C THR A 22 0.92 7.11 5.28
N GLU A 23 1.00 8.37 4.85
CA GLU A 23 -0.06 9.36 5.01
C GLU A 23 -1.32 8.97 4.22
N PHE A 24 -1.15 8.54 2.96
CA PHE A 24 -2.27 8.09 2.15
C PHE A 24 -2.91 6.83 2.70
N VAL A 25 -2.11 5.87 3.15
CA VAL A 25 -2.63 4.66 3.82
C VAL A 25 -3.40 5.04 5.08
N ALA A 26 -2.88 5.95 5.90
CA ALA A 26 -3.57 6.45 7.08
C ALA A 26 -4.94 7.06 6.74
N GLN A 27 -4.98 7.92 5.71
CA GLN A 27 -6.21 8.56 5.24
C GLN A 27 -7.23 7.56 4.68
N ALA A 28 -6.80 6.66 3.78
CA ALA A 28 -7.67 5.70 3.11
C ALA A 28 -8.32 4.71 4.08
N PHE A 29 -7.57 4.28 5.10
CA PHE A 29 -8.04 3.30 6.08
C PHE A 29 -8.56 3.94 7.37
N LYS A 30 -8.60 5.28 7.45
CA LYS A 30 -9.01 6.05 8.63
C LYS A 30 -8.26 5.60 9.90
N LYS A 31 -6.96 5.39 9.76
CA LYS A 31 -6.03 5.03 10.85
C LYS A 31 -5.13 6.21 11.15
N ARG A 32 -4.63 6.30 12.38
CA ARG A 32 -3.59 7.28 12.72
C ARG A 32 -2.28 6.95 12.01
N HIS A 33 -1.56 7.96 11.55
CA HIS A 33 -0.29 7.82 10.81
C HIS A 33 0.81 7.12 11.62
N ASP A 34 0.90 7.40 12.91
CA ASP A 34 1.83 6.74 13.83
C ASP A 34 1.58 5.24 13.98
N ASN A 35 0.32 4.81 13.97
CA ASN A 35 -0.03 3.38 13.95
C ASN A 35 0.45 2.71 12.66
N ILE A 36 0.32 3.38 11.51
CA ILE A 36 0.82 2.86 10.23
C ILE A 36 2.33 2.67 10.26
N ILE A 37 3.06 3.67 10.78
CA ILE A 37 4.51 3.60 10.93
C ILE A 37 4.92 2.42 11.82
N ARG A 38 4.28 2.29 12.99
CA ARG A 38 4.52 1.18 13.91
C ARG A 38 4.25 -0.19 13.25
N ASP A 39 3.15 -0.31 12.52
CA ASP A 39 2.79 -1.57 11.86
C ASP A 39 3.81 -1.93 10.76
N ILE A 40 4.35 -0.94 10.05
CA ILE A 40 5.46 -1.15 9.08
C ILE A 40 6.75 -1.57 9.78
N GLU A 41 7.12 -0.92 10.89
CA GLU A 41 8.34 -1.28 11.63
C GLU A 41 8.26 -2.70 12.19
N ASN A 42 7.09 -3.11 12.67
CA ASN A 42 6.82 -4.48 13.06
C ASN A 42 6.97 -5.45 11.87
N LEU A 43 6.48 -5.10 10.68
CA LEU A 43 6.68 -5.93 9.49
C LEU A 43 8.15 -6.04 9.11
N ILE A 44 8.87 -4.92 9.04
CA ILE A 44 10.30 -4.88 8.69
C ILE A 44 11.11 -5.79 9.64
N ALA A 45 10.79 -5.81 10.93
CA ALA A 45 11.48 -6.65 11.92
C ALA A 45 11.22 -8.15 11.77
N ASN A 46 10.18 -8.57 11.04
CA ASN A 46 9.71 -9.96 11.00
C ASN A 46 9.72 -10.58 9.59
N ILE A 47 10.26 -9.89 8.58
CA ILE A 47 10.33 -10.37 7.20
C ILE A 47 11.77 -10.37 6.67
N ASP A 48 11.96 -10.97 5.50
CA ASP A 48 13.24 -10.95 4.80
C ASP A 48 13.77 -9.49 4.63
N PRO A 49 15.01 -9.17 5.06
CA PRO A 49 15.53 -7.81 4.99
C PRO A 49 15.64 -7.24 3.58
N ALA A 50 15.93 -8.07 2.56
CA ALA A 50 16.01 -7.61 1.19
C ALA A 50 14.60 -7.27 0.66
N PHE A 51 13.60 -8.09 0.99
CA PHE A 51 12.21 -7.76 0.71
C PHE A 51 11.79 -6.46 1.41
N ALA A 52 12.16 -6.27 2.68
CA ALA A 52 11.85 -5.06 3.42
C ALA A 52 12.47 -3.82 2.75
N ALA A 53 13.75 -3.86 2.41
CA ALA A 53 14.46 -2.74 1.78
C ALA A 53 13.90 -2.36 0.40
N GLN A 54 13.42 -3.35 -0.37
CA GLN A 54 12.82 -3.13 -1.68
C GLN A 54 11.41 -2.50 -1.58
N ASN A 55 10.66 -2.80 -0.52
CA ASN A 55 9.24 -2.50 -0.44
C ASN A 55 8.87 -1.39 0.54
N PHE A 56 9.74 -1.06 1.51
CA PHE A 56 9.53 -0.03 2.51
C PHE A 56 10.72 0.94 2.55
N LYS A 57 10.56 2.10 1.91
CA LYS A 57 11.59 3.15 1.90
C LYS A 57 11.28 4.21 2.95
N ALA A 58 12.11 4.30 3.98
CA ALA A 58 12.01 5.37 4.96
C ALA A 58 12.27 6.73 4.31
N VAL A 59 11.44 7.71 4.65
CA VAL A 59 11.56 9.10 4.20
C VAL A 59 11.24 10.04 5.36
N GLU A 60 11.75 11.26 5.28
CA GLU A 60 11.31 12.34 6.17
C GLU A 60 10.24 13.19 5.49
N ARG A 61 9.29 13.64 6.28
CA ARG A 61 8.24 14.58 5.89
C ARG A 61 8.18 15.71 6.88
N VAL A 62 8.28 16.93 6.39
CA VAL A 62 8.13 18.13 7.21
C VAL A 62 6.64 18.43 7.33
N GLN A 63 6.14 18.44 8.56
CA GLN A 63 4.77 18.82 8.87
C GLN A 63 4.76 20.18 9.54
N LYS A 64 3.86 21.07 9.10
CA LYS A 64 3.60 22.32 9.79
C LYS A 64 2.77 22.03 11.03
N THR A 65 3.27 22.50 12.17
CA THR A 65 2.60 22.44 13.47
C THR A 65 2.29 23.87 13.94
N GLY A 66 1.45 24.00 14.97
CA GLY A 66 1.19 25.31 15.59
C GLY A 66 2.43 25.98 16.19
N PHE A 67 3.56 25.27 16.33
CA PHE A 67 4.81 25.74 16.90
C PHE A 67 5.95 25.84 15.88
N GLY A 68 5.66 25.72 14.58
CA GLY A 68 6.65 25.70 13.51
C GLY A 68 6.69 24.36 12.76
N GLU A 69 7.79 24.08 12.08
CA GLU A 69 7.94 22.88 11.25
C GLU A 69 8.58 21.73 12.03
N ARG A 70 8.01 20.52 11.88
CA ARG A 70 8.54 19.30 12.49
C ARG A 70 8.75 18.25 11.43
N ALA A 71 9.98 17.76 11.31
CA ALA A 71 10.26 16.55 10.54
C ALA A 71 9.73 15.32 11.27
N THR A 72 8.97 14.50 10.55
CA THR A 72 8.43 13.22 11.02
C THR A 72 8.82 12.13 10.05
N ARG A 73 9.11 10.95 10.59
CA ARG A 73 9.38 9.75 9.79
C ARG A 73 8.10 9.33 9.05
N ALA A 74 8.27 8.87 7.82
CA ALA A 74 7.24 8.27 6.99
C ALA A 74 7.86 7.19 6.11
N TYR A 75 7.03 6.46 5.35
CA TYR A 75 7.53 5.50 4.38
C TYR A 75 6.87 5.71 3.01
N GLU A 76 7.66 5.51 1.96
CA GLU A 76 7.19 5.23 0.61
C GLU A 76 7.10 3.71 0.45
N LEU A 77 5.96 3.21 -0.01
CA LEU A 77 5.68 1.80 -0.15
C LEU A 77 5.47 1.47 -1.62
N THR A 78 6.05 0.36 -2.07
CA THR A 78 5.68 -0.24 -3.37
C THR A 78 4.28 -0.85 -3.28
N LYS A 79 3.76 -1.32 -4.42
CA LYS A 79 2.55 -2.16 -4.46
C LYS A 79 2.65 -3.34 -3.48
N ASP A 80 3.77 -4.05 -3.46
CA ASP A 80 3.89 -5.29 -2.68
C ASP A 80 4.05 -5.00 -1.18
N GLY A 81 4.78 -3.94 -0.81
CA GLY A 81 4.84 -3.46 0.57
C GLY A 81 3.48 -2.99 1.08
N PHE A 82 2.73 -2.26 0.25
CA PHE A 82 1.36 -1.85 0.55
C PHE A 82 0.44 -3.06 0.77
N MET A 83 0.49 -4.06 -0.11
CA MET A 83 -0.34 -5.26 0.03
C MET A 83 0.00 -6.03 1.31
N LEU A 84 1.28 -6.22 1.62
CA LEU A 84 1.72 -6.89 2.85
C LEU A 84 1.15 -6.18 4.09
N LEU A 85 1.24 -4.85 4.14
CA LEU A 85 0.68 -4.03 5.22
C LEU A 85 -0.84 -4.19 5.35
N VAL A 86 -1.57 -4.04 4.25
CA VAL A 86 -3.04 -4.04 4.24
C VAL A 86 -3.62 -5.43 4.56
N MET A 87 -2.90 -6.51 4.26
CA MET A 87 -3.34 -7.86 4.62
C MET A 87 -3.50 -8.04 6.14
N GLY A 88 -2.68 -7.35 6.95
CA GLY A 88 -2.80 -7.34 8.41
C GLY A 88 -3.94 -6.47 8.96
N PHE A 89 -4.57 -5.61 8.14
CA PHE A 89 -5.64 -4.73 8.61
C PHE A 89 -6.99 -5.44 8.73
N THR A 90 -7.80 -4.98 9.69
CA THR A 90 -9.17 -5.45 9.92
C THR A 90 -10.20 -4.33 9.66
N GLY A 91 -11.48 -4.68 9.53
CA GLY A 91 -12.59 -3.75 9.33
C GLY A 91 -13.11 -3.64 7.88
N LYS A 92 -14.25 -2.97 7.70
CA LYS A 92 -15.00 -2.94 6.43
C LYS A 92 -14.20 -2.36 5.25
N ALA A 93 -13.46 -1.27 5.46
CA ALA A 93 -12.63 -0.67 4.42
C ALA A 93 -11.48 -1.60 4.00
N ALA A 94 -10.82 -2.25 4.96
CA ALA A 94 -9.79 -3.24 4.67
C ALA A 94 -10.35 -4.44 3.91
N LEU A 95 -11.53 -4.93 4.29
CA LEU A 95 -12.18 -6.04 3.59
C LEU A 95 -12.51 -5.69 2.13
N ALA A 96 -13.01 -4.48 1.87
CA ALA A 96 -13.32 -4.03 0.51
C ALA A 96 -12.08 -4.02 -0.40
N ILE A 97 -10.94 -3.53 0.11
CA ILE A 97 -9.67 -3.51 -0.65
C ILE A 97 -9.14 -4.93 -0.88
N LYS A 98 -9.22 -5.81 0.13
CA LYS A 98 -8.85 -7.23 -0.02
C LYS A 98 -9.68 -7.92 -1.10
N ILE A 99 -11.00 -7.70 -1.13
CA ILE A 99 -11.89 -8.25 -2.16
C ILE A 99 -11.53 -7.70 -3.54
N ALA A 100 -11.33 -6.39 -3.68
CA ALA A 100 -10.97 -5.77 -4.96
C ALA A 100 -9.65 -6.33 -5.51
N TYR A 101 -8.65 -6.56 -4.64
CA TYR A 101 -7.40 -7.18 -5.02
C TYR A 101 -7.58 -8.64 -5.51
N ILE A 102 -8.37 -9.44 -4.78
CA ILE A 102 -8.68 -10.83 -5.18
C ILE A 102 -9.38 -10.86 -6.55
N GLN A 103 -10.33 -9.97 -6.79
CA GLN A 103 -11.03 -9.87 -8.08
C GLN A 103 -10.09 -9.51 -9.22
N ALA A 104 -9.21 -8.52 -9.02
CA ALA A 104 -8.20 -8.15 -10.00
C ALA A 104 -7.24 -9.30 -10.30
N PHE A 105 -6.80 -10.04 -9.27
CA PHE A 105 -5.95 -11.22 -9.43
C PHE A 105 -6.63 -12.30 -10.28
N ASN A 106 -7.88 -12.63 -9.98
CA ASN A 106 -8.64 -13.62 -10.73
C ASN A 106 -8.87 -13.19 -12.19
N ALA A 107 -9.13 -11.91 -12.44
CA ALA A 107 -9.26 -11.37 -13.79
C ALA A 107 -7.95 -11.51 -14.59
N MET A 108 -6.81 -11.22 -13.98
CA MET A 108 -5.49 -11.43 -14.61
C MET A 108 -5.23 -12.92 -14.90
N ALA A 109 -5.51 -13.81 -13.94
CA ALA A 109 -5.36 -15.26 -14.12
C ALA A 109 -6.25 -15.80 -15.25
N ALA A 110 -7.48 -15.30 -15.37
CA ALA A 110 -8.39 -15.66 -16.46
C ALA A 110 -7.87 -15.17 -17.83
N ALA A 111 -7.34 -13.95 -17.90
CA ALA A 111 -6.74 -13.42 -19.13
C ALA A 111 -5.51 -14.23 -19.58
N LEU A 112 -4.66 -14.64 -18.64
CA LEU A 112 -3.50 -15.49 -18.93
C LEU A 112 -3.91 -16.90 -19.39
N THR A 113 -4.88 -17.52 -18.71
CA THR A 113 -5.39 -18.84 -19.10
C THR A 113 -6.13 -18.81 -20.43
N GLY A 114 -6.87 -17.73 -20.70
CA GLY A 114 -7.54 -17.51 -21.99
C GLY A 114 -6.54 -17.36 -23.14
N ARG A 115 -5.43 -16.63 -22.92
CA ARG A 115 -4.32 -16.53 -23.87
C ARG A 115 -3.63 -17.87 -24.13
N LEU A 116 -3.36 -18.65 -23.08
CA LEU A 116 -2.77 -19.99 -23.21
C LEU A 116 -3.68 -20.96 -23.99
N LYS A 117 -5.01 -20.84 -23.89
CA LYS A 117 -5.95 -21.64 -24.68
C LYS A 117 -6.04 -21.21 -26.15
N SER A 118 -5.79 -19.94 -26.47
CA SER A 118 -5.76 -19.44 -27.85
C SER A 118 -4.43 -19.66 -28.58
N GLU A 119 -3.37 -20.02 -27.86
CA GLU A 119 -2.02 -20.28 -28.39
C GLU A 119 -1.67 -21.77 -28.48
N SER A 120 -2.56 -22.68 -28.04
CA SER A 120 -2.43 -24.11 -28.30
C SER A 120 -3.04 -24.48 -29.65
N PRO A 121 -2.28 -25.02 -30.62
CA PRO A 121 -2.79 -25.50 -31.91
C PRO A 121 -3.65 -26.77 -31.77
#